data_AF-A0A1H4I588-F1
#
_entry.id   AF-A0A1H4I588-F1
#
_cell.length_a   1.000
_cell.length_b   1.000
_cell.length_c   1.000
_cell.angle_alpha   90.00
_cell.angle_beta   90.00
_cell.angle_gamma   90.00
#
_symmetry.space_group_name_H-M   'P 1'
#
loop_
_entity.id
_entity.type
_entity.pdbx_description
1 polymer ?
#
loop_
_entity_poly.entity_id
_entity_poly.type
_entity_poly.pdbx_seq_one_letter_code
_entity_poly.pdbx_strand_id
1 'polypeptide(L)'
;MSLDELIRSTLDSAELKYDRRGPGKYFVTLPGTKKLQTNAWLVDGDHAFSVEAFVCRRPDESHEDVYRFLLQRNAKLYGVHYTVDSLGDIYLVGRFGKETMSADELDKVLGQVLEAADGDFNTLLEIGFATSIRREWDWRVSRGESLANLQAFKHLVTPEKPHEPGLTES
;
A
#
# COMPACT_ATOMS: atom_id res chain seq x y z
N MET A 1 -22.68 -1.37 22.45
CA MET A 1 -22.50 -0.84 21.09
C MET A 1 -22.25 -2.02 20.18
N SER A 2 -22.95 -2.11 19.06
CA SER A 2 -22.65 -3.15 18.05
C SER A 2 -21.35 -2.82 17.31
N LEU A 3 -20.70 -3.82 16.71
CA LEU A 3 -19.48 -3.59 15.92
C LEU A 3 -19.77 -2.71 14.69
N ASP A 4 -20.95 -2.85 14.07
CA ASP A 4 -21.41 -1.97 12.99
C ASP A 4 -21.48 -0.49 13.42
N GLU A 5 -22.06 -0.21 14.60
CA GLU A 5 -22.09 1.14 15.15
C GLU A 5 -20.69 1.65 15.46
N LEU A 6 -19.83 0.80 16.04
CA LEU A 6 -18.44 1.14 16.35
C LEU A 6 -17.73 1.61 15.09
N ILE A 7 -17.71 0.76 14.05
CA ILE A 7 -17.07 1.07 12.77
C ILE A 7 -17.59 2.39 12.21
N ARG A 8 -18.93 2.55 12.11
CA ARG A 8 -19.54 3.78 11.58
C ARG A 8 -19.09 5.01 12.35
N SER A 9 -19.19 4.98 13.68
CA SER A 9 -18.86 6.13 14.54
C SER A 9 -17.37 6.50 14.46
N THR A 10 -16.48 5.51 14.37
CA THR A 10 -15.04 5.73 14.22
C THR A 10 -14.73 6.36 12.87
N LEU A 11 -15.31 5.85 11.79
CA LEU A 11 -15.11 6.40 10.44
C LEU A 11 -15.66 7.83 10.31
N ASP A 12 -16.85 8.09 10.87
CA ASP A 12 -17.46 9.42 10.88
C ASP A 12 -16.59 10.42 11.68
N SER A 13 -16.10 10.00 12.84
CA SER A 13 -15.25 10.84 13.71
C SER A 13 -13.89 11.14 13.10
N ALA A 14 -13.36 10.23 12.29
CA ALA A 14 -12.13 10.40 11.53
C ALA A 14 -12.34 11.12 10.19
N GLU A 15 -13.58 11.54 9.88
CA GLU A 15 -13.97 12.18 8.61
C GLU A 15 -13.55 11.38 7.35
N LEU A 16 -13.49 10.05 7.49
CA LEU A 16 -13.09 9.18 6.39
C LEU A 16 -14.23 8.99 5.39
N LYS A 17 -13.89 8.97 4.10
CA LYS A 17 -14.87 8.62 3.05
C LYS A 17 -15.07 7.11 3.06
N TYR A 18 -16.32 6.67 3.10
CA TYR A 18 -16.65 5.24 3.00
C TYR A 18 -18.00 5.00 2.34
N ASP A 19 -18.12 3.84 1.67
CA ASP A 19 -19.40 3.29 1.23
C ASP A 19 -19.82 2.16 2.17
N ARG A 20 -21.07 2.21 2.67
CA ARG A 20 -21.66 1.07 3.37
C ARG A 20 -22.32 0.13 2.35
N ARG A 21 -21.83 -1.10 2.28
CA ARG A 21 -22.25 -2.11 1.28
C ARG A 21 -23.14 -3.20 1.86
N GLY A 22 -23.44 -3.10 3.15
CA GLY A 22 -24.35 -3.95 3.91
C GLY A 22 -24.16 -3.75 5.41
N PRO A 23 -24.95 -4.43 6.27
CA PRO A 23 -24.68 -4.48 7.70
C PRO A 23 -23.26 -5.01 7.95
N GLY A 24 -22.46 -4.28 8.73
CA GLY A 24 -21.09 -4.65 9.07
C GLY A 24 -20.08 -4.61 7.93
N LYS A 25 -20.44 -4.12 6.73
CA LYS A 25 -19.58 -4.11 5.54
C LYS A 25 -19.34 -2.70 5.03
N TYR A 26 -18.11 -2.24 5.14
CA TYR A 26 -17.70 -0.89 4.79
C TYR A 26 -16.53 -0.93 3.82
N PHE A 27 -16.58 -0.09 2.80
CA PHE A 27 -15.48 0.14 1.88
C PHE A 27 -14.95 1.55 2.12
N VAL A 28 -13.82 1.66 2.81
CA VAL A 28 -13.23 2.93 3.23
C VAL A 28 -12.12 3.37 2.27
N THR A 29 -12.04 4.67 2.02
CA THR A 29 -10.96 5.31 1.26
C THR A 29 -10.05 6.06 2.23
N LEU A 30 -8.82 5.57 2.40
CA LEU A 30 -7.77 6.18 3.20
C LEU A 30 -6.95 7.14 2.33
N PRO A 31 -6.78 8.41 2.73
CA PRO A 31 -5.99 9.38 1.97
C PRO A 31 -4.50 9.12 2.16
N GLY A 32 -3.77 8.86 1.06
CA GLY A 32 -2.31 8.66 1.06
C GLY A 32 -1.57 9.78 0.34
N THR A 33 -0.24 9.76 0.44
CA THR A 33 0.64 10.78 -0.17
C THR A 33 1.32 10.27 -1.43
N LYS A 34 1.95 9.09 -1.35
CA LYS A 34 2.64 8.41 -2.46
C LYS A 34 1.65 7.65 -3.31
N LYS A 35 0.87 6.79 -2.65
CA LYS A 35 -0.31 6.12 -3.18
C LYS A 35 -1.51 6.98 -2.83
N LEU A 36 -1.87 7.88 -3.75
CA LEU A 36 -2.93 8.90 -3.62
C LEU A 36 -4.11 8.49 -2.72
N GLN A 37 -4.61 7.26 -2.89
CA GLN A 37 -5.61 6.67 -2.00
C GLN A 37 -5.37 5.17 -1.81
N THR A 38 -5.65 4.69 -0.61
CA THR A 38 -5.71 3.26 -0.29
C THR A 38 -7.12 2.88 0.11
N ASN A 39 -7.71 1.95 -0.63
CA ASN A 39 -9.03 1.44 -0.31
C ASN A 39 -8.92 0.20 0.56
N ALA A 40 -9.76 0.13 1.59
CA ALA A 40 -9.85 -1.02 2.48
C ALA A 40 -11.30 -1.46 2.67
N TRP A 41 -11.50 -2.77 2.70
CA TRP A 41 -12.72 -3.40 3.18
C TRP A 41 -12.61 -3.59 4.68
N LEU A 42 -13.67 -3.21 5.40
CA LEU A 42 -13.90 -3.54 6.80
C LEU A 42 -15.15 -4.42 6.84
N VAL A 43 -14.99 -5.64 7.33
CA VAL A 43 -16.06 -6.65 7.29
C VAL A 43 -16.22 -7.27 8.67
N ASP A 44 -17.37 -7.03 9.29
CA ASP A 44 -17.86 -7.80 10.42
C ASP A 44 -18.42 -9.14 9.92
N GLY A 45 -17.59 -10.18 9.97
CA GLY A 45 -17.99 -11.55 9.62
C GLY A 45 -18.60 -12.30 10.79
N ASP A 46 -18.99 -13.55 10.54
CA ASP A 46 -19.63 -14.41 11.55
C ASP A 46 -18.71 -14.69 12.75
N HIS A 47 -17.40 -14.82 12.50
CA HIS A 47 -16.42 -15.27 13.49
C HIS A 47 -15.32 -14.25 13.79
N ALA A 48 -15.10 -13.28 12.91
CA ALA A 48 -13.99 -12.34 13.02
C ALA A 48 -14.34 -11.02 12.32
N PHE A 49 -13.73 -9.95 12.80
CA PHE A 49 -13.61 -8.72 12.04
C PHE A 49 -12.42 -8.84 11.10
N SER A 50 -12.59 -8.51 9.82
CA SER A 50 -11.51 -8.54 8.84
C SER A 50 -11.32 -7.19 8.17
N VAL A 51 -10.04 -6.88 7.97
CA VAL A 51 -9.59 -5.73 7.17
C VAL A 51 -8.84 -6.25 5.96
N GLU A 52 -9.18 -5.76 4.78
CA GLU A 52 -8.51 -6.13 3.54
C GLU A 52 -8.29 -4.89 2.68
N ALA A 53 -7.04 -4.52 2.45
CA ALA A 53 -6.68 -3.36 1.65
C ALA A 53 -5.87 -3.75 0.43
N PHE A 54 -6.32 -3.31 -0.75
CA PHE A 54 -5.59 -3.51 -2.00
C PHE A 54 -4.36 -2.59 -2.03
N VAL A 55 -3.18 -3.14 -2.25
CA VAL A 55 -1.92 -2.38 -2.31
C VAL A 55 -1.55 -2.07 -3.75
N CYS A 56 -1.27 -3.11 -4.55
CA CYS A 56 -0.96 -2.98 -5.97
C CYS A 56 -1.26 -4.29 -6.71
N ARG A 57 -1.26 -4.20 -8.05
CA ARG A 57 -1.35 -5.36 -8.93
C ARG A 57 -0.11 -6.24 -8.78
N ARG A 58 -0.22 -7.47 -9.29
CA ARG A 58 0.91 -8.40 -9.45
C ARG A 58 2.13 -7.66 -10.03
N PRO A 59 3.33 -7.85 -9.43
CA PRO A 59 4.58 -7.37 -10.01
C PRO A 59 4.80 -7.85 -11.43
N ASP A 60 5.35 -7.00 -12.29
CA ASP A 60 5.71 -7.38 -13.66
C ASP A 60 6.97 -8.26 -13.69
N GLU A 61 7.89 -8.02 -12.76
CA GLU A 61 9.19 -8.69 -12.65
C GLU A 61 9.64 -8.86 -11.19
N SER A 62 10.79 -9.53 -10.99
CA SER A 62 11.46 -9.68 -9.70
C SER A 62 10.55 -10.23 -8.57
N HIS A 63 9.67 -11.18 -8.88
CA HIS A 63 8.66 -11.71 -7.94
C HIS A 63 9.28 -12.20 -6.62
N GLU A 64 10.42 -12.90 -6.68
CA GLU A 64 11.07 -13.40 -5.47
C GLU A 64 11.53 -12.27 -4.54
N ASP A 65 12.11 -11.21 -5.10
CA ASP A 65 12.58 -10.06 -4.32
C ASP A 65 11.42 -9.28 -3.71
N VAL A 66 10.33 -9.11 -4.48
CA VAL A 66 9.09 -8.53 -3.94
C VAL A 66 8.59 -9.37 -2.78
N TYR A 67 8.43 -10.69 -2.95
CA TYR A 67 7.89 -11.55 -1.90
C TYR A 67 8.80 -11.61 -0.67
N ARG A 68 10.12 -11.62 -0.86
CA ARG A 68 11.10 -11.53 0.21
C ARG A 68 10.94 -10.22 0.99
N PHE A 69 10.80 -9.09 0.30
CA PHE A 69 10.53 -7.80 0.91
C PHE A 69 9.22 -7.84 1.73
N LEU A 70 8.13 -8.33 1.15
CA LEU A 70 6.83 -8.44 1.84
C LEU A 70 6.93 -9.28 3.13
N LEU A 71 7.59 -10.44 3.05
CA LEU A 71 7.78 -11.34 4.20
C LEU A 71 8.63 -10.70 5.30
N GLN A 72 9.71 -9.99 4.95
CA GLN A 72 10.53 -9.26 5.90
C GLN A 72 9.76 -8.09 6.53
N ARG A 73 8.95 -7.41 5.73
CA ARG A 73 8.15 -6.27 6.18
C ARG A 73 7.09 -6.70 7.18
N ASN A 74 6.48 -7.87 6.99
CA ASN A 74 5.47 -8.44 7.89
C ASN A 74 5.92 -8.56 9.35
N ALA A 75 7.22 -8.76 9.62
CA ALA A 75 7.75 -8.81 10.97
C ALA A 75 7.63 -7.48 11.75
N LYS A 76 7.38 -6.37 11.05
CA LYS A 76 7.29 -5.01 11.62
C LYS A 76 5.87 -4.46 11.61
N LEU A 77 4.92 -5.15 10.97
CA LEU A 77 3.55 -4.67 10.83
C LEU A 77 2.69 -5.05 12.03
N TYR A 78 1.73 -4.19 12.35
CA TYR A 78 0.78 -4.40 13.42
C TYR A 78 -0.62 -4.77 12.89
N GLY A 79 -1.14 -5.94 13.27
CA GLY A 79 -2.52 -6.35 13.00
C GLY A 79 -2.85 -6.74 11.55
N VAL A 80 -2.22 -6.09 10.56
CA VAL A 80 -2.35 -6.40 9.13
C VAL A 80 -1.02 -6.88 8.57
N HIS A 81 -1.07 -7.81 7.62
CA HIS A 81 0.11 -8.38 6.98
C HIS A 81 -0.07 -8.46 5.47
N TYR A 82 1.04 -8.34 4.76
CA TYR A 82 1.09 -8.55 3.32
C TYR A 82 0.75 -9.99 2.97
N THR A 83 -0.13 -10.12 1.98
CA THR A 83 -0.58 -11.35 1.36
C THR A 83 -0.63 -11.17 -0.15
N VAL A 84 -0.68 -12.30 -0.86
CA VAL A 84 -0.76 -12.34 -2.32
C VAL A 84 -1.94 -13.24 -2.68
N ASP A 85 -2.78 -12.80 -3.62
CA ASP A 85 -3.90 -13.61 -4.10
C ASP A 85 -3.46 -14.61 -5.19
N SER A 86 -4.43 -15.35 -5.76
CA SER A 86 -4.14 -16.32 -6.82
C SER A 86 -3.64 -15.68 -8.13
N LEU A 87 -3.96 -14.40 -8.37
CA LEU A 87 -3.51 -13.65 -9.54
C LEU A 87 -2.14 -13.02 -9.33
N GLY A 88 -1.65 -12.97 -8.09
CA GLY A 88 -0.41 -12.32 -7.71
C GLY A 88 -0.59 -10.91 -7.17
N ASP A 89 -1.82 -10.41 -7.07
CA ASP A 89 -2.13 -9.07 -6.57
C ASP A 89 -1.82 -9.00 -5.06
N ILE A 90 -1.31 -7.85 -4.62
CA ILE A 90 -0.77 -7.66 -3.27
C ILE A 90 -1.80 -6.94 -2.39
N TYR A 91 -2.04 -7.52 -1.21
CA TYR A 91 -3.01 -7.03 -0.23
C TYR A 91 -2.41 -6.94 1.16
N LEU A 92 -2.94 -6.02 1.97
CA LEU A 92 -2.79 -6.06 3.42
C LEU A 92 -4.05 -6.68 4.03
N VAL A 93 -3.89 -7.76 4.78
CA VAL A 93 -5.01 -8.48 5.40
C VAL A 93 -4.80 -8.57 6.90
N GLY A 94 -5.86 -8.26 7.67
CA GLY A 94 -5.92 -8.44 9.12
C GLY A 94 -7.19 -9.18 9.52
N ARG A 95 -7.08 -10.04 10.55
CA ARG A 95 -8.22 -10.76 11.14
C ARG A 95 -8.16 -10.62 12.65
N PHE A 96 -9.26 -10.15 13.23
CA PHE A 96 -9.33 -9.76 14.63
C PHE A 96 -10.52 -10.43 15.32
N GLY A 97 -10.37 -10.71 16.62
CA GLY A 97 -11.49 -11.08 17.47
C GLY A 97 -12.49 -9.93 17.53
N LYS A 98 -13.78 -10.23 17.45
CA LYS A 98 -14.81 -9.18 17.40
C LYS A 98 -14.85 -8.39 18.72
N GLU A 99 -14.60 -9.09 19.81
CA GLU A 99 -14.52 -8.58 21.18
C GLU A 99 -13.28 -7.71 21.43
N THR A 100 -12.24 -7.82 20.59
CA THR A 100 -11.02 -7.01 20.74
C THR A 100 -11.13 -5.67 20.01
N MET A 101 -12.22 -5.44 19.28
CA MET A 101 -12.43 -4.21 18.50
C MET A 101 -12.92 -3.06 19.36
N SER A 102 -12.16 -1.97 19.30
CA SER A 102 -12.48 -0.66 19.86
C SER A 102 -12.21 0.41 18.80
N ALA A 103 -12.63 1.65 19.06
CA ALA A 103 -12.35 2.77 18.16
C ALA A 103 -10.84 2.99 18.01
N ASP A 104 -10.09 2.94 19.12
CA ASP A 104 -8.63 3.06 19.13
C ASP A 104 -7.94 1.92 18.38
N GLU A 105 -8.47 0.70 18.48
CA GLU A 105 -7.89 -0.45 17.79
C GLU A 105 -8.14 -0.38 16.28
N LEU A 106 -9.36 0.01 15.88
CA LEU A 106 -9.68 0.26 14.47
C LEU A 106 -8.81 1.39 13.90
N ASP A 107 -8.63 2.48 14.63
CA ASP A 107 -7.77 3.60 14.23
C ASP A 107 -6.32 3.16 14.00
N LYS A 108 -5.73 2.40 14.93
CA LYS A 108 -4.38 1.83 14.76
C LYS A 108 -4.28 0.95 13.52
N VAL A 109 -5.27 0.10 13.27
CA VAL A 109 -5.28 -0.79 12.11
C VAL A 109 -5.37 0.00 10.80
N LEU A 110 -6.24 1.00 10.72
CA LEU A 110 -6.35 1.87 9.54
C LEU A 110 -5.08 2.69 9.33
N GLY A 111 -4.48 3.20 10.41
CA GLY A 111 -3.18 3.86 10.39
C GLY A 111 -2.08 2.95 9.86
N GLN A 112 -2.02 1.69 10.31
CA GLN A 112 -1.05 0.72 9.83
C GLN A 112 -1.26 0.37 8.36
N VAL A 113 -2.51 0.23 7.91
CA VAL A 113 -2.83 0.01 6.48
C VAL A 113 -2.31 1.17 5.64
N LEU A 114 -2.56 2.41 6.07
CA LEU A 114 -2.12 3.59 5.35
C LEU A 114 -0.58 3.68 5.33
N GLU A 115 0.07 3.51 6.49
CA GLU A 115 1.53 3.57 6.62
C GLU A 115 2.23 2.54 5.74
N ALA A 116 1.77 1.29 5.77
CA ALA A 116 2.36 0.24 4.97
C ALA A 116 2.08 0.45 3.46
N ALA A 117 0.80 0.62 3.08
CA ALA A 117 0.43 0.73 1.68
C ALA A 117 0.98 1.98 0.99
N ASP A 118 1.05 3.12 1.69
CA ASP A 118 1.62 4.36 1.17
C ASP A 118 3.15 4.34 1.28
N GLY A 119 3.67 3.97 2.44
CA GLY A 119 5.10 4.00 2.76
C GLY A 119 5.93 3.07 1.88
N ASP A 120 5.45 1.85 1.67
CA ASP A 120 6.16 0.80 0.92
C ASP A 120 5.90 0.87 -0.60
N PHE A 121 4.97 1.73 -1.05
CA PHE A 121 4.51 1.76 -2.45
C PHE A 121 5.65 1.94 -3.47
N ASN A 122 6.51 2.94 -3.26
CA ASN A 122 7.61 3.21 -4.19
C ASN A 122 8.62 2.06 -4.19
N THR A 123 8.92 1.47 -3.04
CA THR A 123 9.81 0.31 -2.96
C THR A 123 9.27 -0.87 -3.74
N LEU A 124 7.97 -1.15 -3.64
CA LEU A 124 7.32 -2.21 -4.43
C LEU A 124 7.39 -1.92 -5.93
N LEU A 125 7.22 -0.65 -6.33
CA LEU A 125 7.34 -0.22 -7.71
C LEU A 125 8.79 -0.32 -8.24
N GLU A 126 9.78 0.04 -7.43
CA GLU A 126 11.20 -0.06 -7.77
C GLU A 126 11.65 -1.52 -7.95
N ILE A 127 11.17 -2.44 -7.11
CA ILE A 127 11.54 -3.85 -7.21
C ILE A 127 10.77 -4.53 -8.35
N GLY A 128 9.45 -4.36 -8.38
CA GLY A 128 8.55 -5.18 -9.19
C GLY A 128 8.14 -4.60 -10.54
N PHE A 129 8.47 -3.34 -10.82
CA PHE A 129 7.95 -2.61 -12.00
C PHE A 129 9.02 -1.73 -12.68
N ALA A 130 10.31 -1.91 -12.37
CA ALA A 130 11.38 -1.03 -12.85
C ALA A 130 11.40 -0.89 -14.38
N THR A 131 11.29 -2.01 -15.11
CA THR A 131 11.30 -2.04 -16.58
C THR A 131 10.08 -1.30 -17.15
N SER A 132 8.90 -1.51 -16.59
CA SER A 132 7.66 -0.82 -17.01
C SER A 132 7.73 0.68 -16.74
N ILE A 133 8.29 1.07 -15.60
CA ILE A 133 8.50 2.49 -15.24
C ILE A 133 9.48 3.16 -16.21
N ARG A 134 10.58 2.49 -16.58
CA ARG A 134 11.53 3.01 -17.59
C ARG A 134 10.86 3.25 -18.93
N ARG A 135 10.07 2.27 -19.41
CA ARG A 135 9.34 2.38 -20.68
C ARG A 135 8.32 3.52 -20.67
N GLU A 136 7.55 3.64 -19.58
CA GLU A 136 6.59 4.73 -19.41
C GLU A 136 7.28 6.11 -19.37
N TRP A 137 8.44 6.20 -18.71
CA TRP A 137 9.24 7.42 -18.69
C TRP A 137 9.67 7.84 -20.10
N ASP A 138 10.29 6.92 -20.85
CA ASP A 138 10.76 7.19 -22.22
C ASP A 138 9.61 7.59 -23.14
N TRP A 139 8.46 6.93 -22.99
CA TRP A 139 7.24 7.25 -23.73
C TRP A 139 6.77 8.69 -23.44
N ARG A 140 6.71 9.09 -22.17
CA ARG A 140 6.29 10.45 -21.77
C ARG A 140 7.26 11.51 -22.27
N VAL A 141 8.57 11.26 -22.16
CA VAL A 141 9.60 12.17 -22.69
C VAL A 141 9.43 12.36 -24.20
N SER A 142 9.21 11.26 -24.95
CA SER A 142 9.04 11.33 -26.40
C SER A 142 7.81 12.13 -26.86
N ARG A 143 6.81 12.29 -25.98
CA ARG A 143 5.54 12.99 -26.27
C ARG A 143 5.40 14.34 -25.58
N GLY A 144 6.34 14.73 -24.73
CA GLY A 144 6.25 15.95 -23.92
C GLY A 144 5.17 15.88 -22.83
N GLU A 145 4.82 14.67 -22.38
CA GLU A 145 3.83 14.43 -21.32
C GLU A 145 4.42 14.68 -19.93
N SER A 146 3.57 14.98 -18.94
CA SER A 146 4.00 15.29 -17.57
C SER A 146 4.64 14.09 -16.85
N LEU A 147 5.81 14.29 -16.25
CA LEU A 147 6.55 13.29 -15.47
C LEU A 147 6.33 13.39 -13.96
N ALA A 148 5.36 14.19 -13.48
CA ALA A 148 5.20 14.51 -12.05
C ALA A 148 5.17 13.26 -11.15
N ASN A 149 4.38 12.25 -11.52
CA ASN A 149 4.23 11.02 -10.75
C ASN A 149 5.42 10.04 -10.89
N LEU A 150 6.27 10.24 -11.89
CA LEU A 150 7.45 9.41 -12.11
C LEU A 150 8.71 9.96 -11.46
N GLN A 151 8.69 11.22 -10.99
CA GLN A 151 9.88 11.87 -10.43
C GLN A 151 10.56 11.07 -9.31
N ALA A 152 9.79 10.35 -8.49
CA ALA A 152 10.31 9.48 -7.45
C ALA A 152 11.26 8.38 -8.00
N PHE A 153 11.06 7.97 -9.25
CA PHE A 153 11.79 6.89 -9.93
C PHE A 153 12.87 7.39 -10.90
N LYS A 154 13.23 8.68 -10.86
CA LYS A 154 14.24 9.27 -11.75
C LYS A 154 15.61 8.54 -11.69
N HIS A 155 15.93 7.97 -10.53
CA HIS A 155 17.16 7.19 -10.33
C HIS A 155 17.16 5.88 -11.13
N LEU A 156 15.99 5.32 -11.48
CA LEU A 156 15.90 4.11 -12.31
C LEU A 156 16.27 4.35 -13.77
N VAL A 157 16.12 5.59 -14.26
CA VAL A 157 16.32 5.98 -15.67
C VAL A 157 17.60 6.78 -15.91
N THR A 158 18.17 7.37 -14.86
CA THR A 158 19.45 8.07 -14.98
C THR A 158 20.57 7.03 -14.89
N PRO A 159 21.41 6.83 -15.92
CA PRO A 159 22.55 5.95 -15.77
C PRO A 159 23.44 6.47 -14.64
N GLU A 160 23.85 5.58 -13.73
CA GLU A 160 24.89 5.93 -12.75
C GLU A 160 26.09 6.45 -13.52
N LYS A 161 26.50 7.69 -13.24
CA LYS A 161 27.80 8.16 -13.71
C LYS A 161 28.84 7.18 -13.16
N PRO A 162 29.71 6.60 -13.99
CA PRO A 162 30.81 5.79 -13.49
C PRO A 162 31.53 6.59 -12.41
N HIS A 163 31.74 5.99 -11.25
CA HIS A 163 32.62 6.54 -10.23
C HIS A 163 34.01 6.70 -10.87
N GLU A 164 34.40 7.91 -11.27
CA GLU A 164 35.77 8.21 -11.70
C GLU A 164 36.67 8.10 -10.45
N PRO A 165 37.52 7.07 -10.33
CA PRO A 165 38.41 6.97 -9.19
C PRO A 165 39.57 7.94 -9.40
N GLY A 166 39.69 8.94 -8.51
CA GLY A 166 40.95 9.64 -8.24
C GLY A 166 41.25 10.84 -9.13
N LEU A 167 40.81 12.03 -8.70
CA LEU A 167 41.62 13.23 -8.81
C LEU A 167 41.98 13.65 -7.38
N THR A 168 43.07 13.10 -6.86
CA THR A 168 43.78 13.74 -5.76
C THR A 168 44.47 14.96 -6.35
N GLU A 169 43.99 16.15 -5.98
CA GLU A 169 44.69 17.41 -6.24
C GLU A 169 46.08 17.33 -5.59
N SER A 170 47.11 17.38 -6.44
CA SER A 170 48.51 17.55 -6.10
C SER A 170 48.85 19.01 -5.87
#